data_AF-A0A090FIS1-F1
#
_entry.id   AF-A0A090FIS1-F1
#
_cell.length_a   1.000
_cell.length_b   1.000
_cell.length_c   1.000
_cell.angle_alpha   90.00
_cell.angle_beta   90.00
_cell.angle_gamma   90.00
#
_symmetry.space_group_name_H-M   'P 1'
#
loop_
_entity.id
_entity.type
_entity.pdbx_description
1 polymer ?
#
loop_
_entity_poly.entity_id
_entity_poly.type
_entity_poly.pdbx_seq_one_letter_code
_entity_poly.pdbx_strand_id
1 'polypeptide(L)'
;MEKRKPFEVAIISDTSYENLVAEVKFTSKNLGLILSQERSFEKIDISVFSFISNGENKFLDTEKIPEISIDLDVFLAAIDEAVQRLRLLDVPR
;
A
#
# COMPACT_ATOMS: atom_id res chain seq x y z
N MET A 1 3.95 26.58 -7.93
CA MET A 1 3.09 25.62 -7.22
C MET A 1 3.97 24.52 -6.70
N GLU A 2 4.11 24.39 -5.38
CA GLU A 2 4.76 23.23 -4.79
C GLU A 2 4.00 21.95 -5.17
N LYS A 3 4.69 20.95 -5.71
CA LYS A 3 4.11 19.64 -6.00
C LYS A 3 3.80 18.97 -4.66
N ARG A 4 2.55 19.07 -4.18
CA ARG A 4 2.10 18.28 -3.03
C ARG A 4 2.21 16.81 -3.39
N LYS A 5 2.88 16.02 -2.55
CA LYS A 5 2.96 14.57 -2.74
C LYS A 5 1.55 13.99 -2.64
N PRO A 6 1.10 13.18 -3.61
CA PRO A 6 -0.27 12.66 -3.64
C PRO A 6 -0.54 11.65 -2.52
N PHE A 7 0.52 11.10 -1.92
CA PHE A 7 0.48 10.17 -0.81
C PHE A 7 1.75 10.31 0.05
N GLU A 8 1.65 9.82 1.28
CA GLU A 8 2.73 9.67 2.25
C GLU A 8 2.87 8.18 2.60
N VAL A 9 4.10 7.71 2.81
CA VAL A 9 4.39 6.32 3.17
C VAL A 9 5.16 6.31 4.49
N ALA A 10 4.67 5.57 5.48
CA ALA A 10 5.35 5.30 6.73
C ALA A 10 5.67 3.80 6.82
N ILE A 11 6.94 3.45 6.99
CA ILE A 11 7.39 2.07 7.19
C ILE A 11 7.47 1.85 8.70
N ILE A 12 6.74 0.86 9.21
CA ILE A 12 6.54 0.62 10.65
C ILE A 12 7.34 -0.61 11.13
N SER A 13 8.12 -1.25 10.26
CA SER A 13 8.87 -2.48 10.58
C SER A 13 9.71 -2.34 11.85
N ASP A 14 9.68 -3.38 12.70
CA ASP A 14 10.63 -3.55 13.80
C ASP A 14 12.07 -3.59 13.26
N THR A 15 12.99 -3.19 14.11
CA THR A 15 14.44 -3.09 13.94
C THR A 15 15.14 -4.32 13.35
N SER A 16 14.48 -5.48 13.30
CA SER A 16 14.97 -6.71 12.67
C SER A 16 14.65 -6.85 11.18
N TYR A 17 13.80 -5.98 10.59
CA TYR A 17 13.35 -6.05 9.19
C TYR A 17 12.72 -7.41 8.77
N GLU A 18 12.37 -8.27 9.71
CA GLU A 18 11.84 -9.61 9.39
C GLU A 18 10.45 -9.53 8.77
N ASN A 19 9.65 -8.51 9.12
CA ASN A 19 8.31 -8.37 8.61
C ASN A 19 8.04 -6.94 8.14
N LEU A 20 7.79 -6.78 6.84
CA LEU A 20 7.46 -5.48 6.25
C LEU A 20 6.03 -5.10 6.62
N VAL A 21 5.86 -3.96 7.28
CA VAL A 21 4.57 -3.29 7.45
C VAL A 21 4.73 -1.84 6.99
N ALA A 22 3.93 -1.44 6.00
CA ALA A 22 3.92 -0.07 5.49
C ALA A 22 2.50 0.49 5.49
N GLU A 23 2.37 1.73 5.97
CA GLU A 23 1.14 2.51 5.87
C GLU A 23 1.29 3.51 4.71
N VAL A 24 0.32 3.51 3.80
CA VAL A 24 0.21 4.50 2.72
C VAL A 24 -1.01 5.38 2.99
N LYS A 25 -0.78 6.68 3.18
CA LYS A 25 -1.82 7.67 3.43
C LYS A 25 -2.01 8.57 2.21
N PHE A 26 -3.21 8.60 1.65
CA PHE A 26 -3.51 9.50 0.52
C PHE A 26 -3.87 10.89 1.05
N THR A 27 -3.01 11.89 0.83
CA THR A 27 -3.15 13.22 1.45
C THR A 27 -4.41 13.99 1.01
N SER A 28 -4.99 13.62 -0.13
CA SER A 28 -6.21 14.22 -0.69
C SER A 28 -7.49 13.45 -0.38
N LYS A 29 -7.40 12.30 0.32
CA LYS A 29 -8.53 11.42 0.60
C LYS A 29 -8.49 10.94 2.06
N ASN A 30 -9.65 10.68 2.64
CA ASN A 30 -9.72 10.00 3.94
C ASN A 30 -9.56 8.48 3.75
N LEU A 31 -8.54 8.05 3.02
CA LEU A 31 -8.25 6.65 2.70
C LEU A 31 -6.77 6.36 2.94
N GLY A 32 -6.48 5.16 3.43
CA GLY A 32 -5.14 4.63 3.52
C GLY A 32 -5.08 3.14 3.16
N LEU A 33 -3.86 2.65 2.99
CA LEU A 33 -3.56 1.23 2.78
C LEU A 33 -2.57 0.78 3.84
N ILE A 34 -2.75 -0.44 4.32
CA ILE A 34 -1.70 -1.17 5.05
C ILE A 34 -1.21 -2.26 4.12
N LEU A 35 0.09 -2.32 3.94
CA LEU A 35 0.76 -3.41 3.25
C LEU A 35 1.55 -4.20 4.28
N SER A 36 1.28 -5.50 4.40
CA SER A 36 1.96 -6.40 5.33
C SER A 36 2.55 -7.61 4.62
N GLN A 37 3.73 -8.04 5.05
CA GLN A 37 4.31 -9.35 4.72
C GLN A 37 4.60 -10.17 5.98
N GLU A 38 3.94 -9.86 7.11
CA GLU A 38 4.17 -10.53 8.41
C GLU A 38 3.90 -12.04 8.39
N ARG A 39 3.02 -12.49 7.49
CA ARG A 39 2.61 -13.90 7.42
C ARG A 39 3.37 -14.70 6.37
N SER A 40 3.93 -14.04 5.35
CA SER A 40 4.63 -14.68 4.25
C SER A 40 5.47 -13.67 3.47
N PHE A 41 6.70 -14.06 3.14
CA PHE A 41 7.58 -13.29 2.24
C PHE A 41 7.18 -13.40 0.76
N GLU A 42 6.44 -14.44 0.39
CA GLU A 42 6.00 -14.70 -1.00
C GLU A 42 4.69 -13.96 -1.34
N LYS A 43 4.03 -13.38 -0.33
CA LYS A 43 2.75 -12.69 -0.50
C LYS A 43 2.80 -11.32 0.13
N ILE A 44 1.94 -10.44 -0.35
CA ILE A 44 1.68 -9.14 0.26
C ILE A 44 0.21 -9.03 0.57
N ASP A 45 -0.08 -8.77 1.83
CA ASP A 45 -1.42 -8.55 2.32
C ASP A 45 -1.73 -7.06 2.27
N ILE A 46 -2.79 -6.69 1.55
CA ILE A 46 -3.23 -5.30 1.38
C ILE A 46 -4.57 -5.11 2.05
N SER A 47 -4.58 -4.24 3.05
CA SER A 47 -5.79 -3.84 3.77
C SER A 47 -6.14 -2.39 3.44
N VAL A 48 -7.38 -2.15 2.98
CA VAL A 48 -7.88 -0.81 2.63
C VAL A 48 -8.66 -0.25 3.81
N PHE A 49 -8.32 0.96 4.24
CA PHE A 49 -9.00 1.59 5.36
C PHE A 49 -9.40 3.04 5.09
N SER A 50 -10.42 3.50 5.80
CA SER A 50 -10.96 4.85 5.71
C SER A 50 -10.77 5.60 7.02
N PHE A 51 -10.29 6.83 6.94
CA PHE A 51 -10.14 7.73 8.09
C PHE A 51 -11.45 8.46 8.46
N ILE A 52 -12.59 8.09 7.86
CA ILE A 52 -13.89 8.69 8.17
C ILE A 52 -14.34 8.22 9.57
N SER A 53 -14.21 9.11 10.57
CA SER A 53 -14.75 9.06 11.95
C SER A 53 -14.81 7.68 12.62
N ASN A 54 -13.91 7.46 13.61
CA ASN A 54 -13.69 6.23 14.39
C ASN A 54 -12.87 5.12 13.70
N GLY A 55 -12.16 5.41 12.61
CA GLY A 55 -11.25 4.47 11.94
C GLY A 55 -10.04 4.06 12.81
N GLU A 56 -9.46 4.98 13.58
CA GLU A 56 -8.31 4.72 14.47
C GLU A 56 -8.59 3.68 15.56
N ASN A 57 -9.83 3.58 16.07
CA ASN A 57 -10.17 2.54 17.05
C ASN A 57 -10.50 1.19 16.41
N LYS A 58 -10.94 1.19 15.14
CA LYS A 58 -11.11 -0.04 14.34
C LYS A 58 -9.78 -0.58 13.82
N PHE A 59 -8.73 0.24 13.81
CA PHE A 59 -7.37 -0.13 13.45
C PHE A 59 -6.76 -1.18 14.39
N LEU A 60 -7.11 -1.12 15.69
CA LEU A 60 -6.67 -2.11 16.67
C LEU A 60 -7.44 -3.44 16.56
N ASP A 61 -8.60 -3.45 15.87
CA ASP A 61 -9.42 -4.64 15.62
C ASP A 61 -9.11 -5.19 14.21
N THR A 62 -7.85 -5.60 14.02
CA THR A 62 -7.29 -6.09 12.75
C THR A 62 -8.00 -7.33 12.20
N GLU A 63 -8.74 -8.07 13.03
CA GLU A 63 -9.48 -9.28 12.64
C GLU A 63 -10.62 -9.01 11.66
N LYS A 64 -11.09 -7.76 11.54
CA LYS A 64 -12.26 -7.39 10.72
C LYS A 64 -11.95 -6.55 9.49
N ILE A 65 -10.68 -6.25 9.23
CA ILE A 65 -10.31 -5.44 8.08
C ILE A 65 -10.25 -6.38 6.85
N PRO A 66 -11.00 -6.08 5.77
CA PRO A 66 -10.93 -6.87 4.55
C PRO A 66 -9.51 -6.82 3.99
N GLU A 67 -8.89 -7.99 3.90
CA GLU A 67 -7.50 -8.17 3.48
C GLU A 67 -7.48 -8.86 2.12
N ILE A 68 -6.75 -8.27 1.18
CA ILE A 68 -6.48 -8.87 -0.12
C ILE A 68 -5.04 -9.39 -0.08
N SER A 69 -4.88 -10.71 -0.06
CA SER A 69 -3.57 -11.34 -0.17
C SER A 69 -3.21 -11.52 -1.64
N ILE A 70 -2.10 -10.95 -2.07
CA ILE A 70 -1.61 -11.00 -3.45
C ILE A 70 -0.26 -11.71 -3.46
N ASP A 71 -0.08 -12.62 -4.41
CA ASP A 71 1.23 -13.22 -4.69
C ASP A 71 2.22 -12.14 -5.15
N LEU A 72 3.41 -12.10 -4.53
CA LEU A 72 4.37 -11.03 -4.76
C LEU A 72 4.89 -11.02 -6.21
N ASP A 73 5.11 -12.19 -6.80
CA ASP A 73 5.57 -12.29 -8.19
C ASP A 73 4.52 -11.74 -9.15
N VAL A 74 3.24 -12.05 -8.90
CA VAL A 74 2.12 -11.51 -9.67
C VAL A 74 2.03 -9.99 -9.50
N PHE A 75 2.19 -9.48 -8.29
CA PHE A 75 2.14 -8.05 -8.01
C PHE A 75 3.27 -7.29 -8.70
N LEU A 76 4.50 -7.81 -8.63
CA LEU A 76 5.67 -7.23 -9.28
C LEU A 76 5.55 -7.26 -10.80
N ALA A 77 5.04 -8.36 -11.38
CA ALA A 77 4.77 -8.45 -12.81
C ALA A 77 3.75 -7.40 -13.27
N ALA A 78 2.68 -7.17 -12.49
CA ALA A 78 1.68 -6.15 -12.80
C ALA A 78 2.24 -4.72 -12.71
N ILE A 79 3.13 -4.44 -11.74
CA ILE A 79 3.83 -3.16 -11.65
C ILE A 79 4.72 -2.95 -12.88
N ASP A 80 5.51 -3.96 -13.27
CA ASP A 80 6.38 -3.86 -14.44
C ASP A 80 5.56 -3.57 -15.70
N GLU A 81 4.45 -4.30 -15.91
CA GLU A 81 3.54 -4.05 -17.03
C GLU A 81 2.97 -2.62 -17.00
N ALA A 82 2.52 -2.14 -15.85
CA ALA A 82 2.00 -0.78 -15.70
C ALA A 82 3.07 0.29 -16.02
N VAL A 83 4.30 0.09 -15.55
CA VAL A 83 5.43 0.97 -15.85
C VAL A 83 5.77 0.95 -17.34
N GLN A 84 5.79 -0.22 -17.98
CA GLN A 84 6.00 -0.34 -19.43
C GLN A 84 4.92 0.40 -20.22
N ARG A 85 3.65 0.24 -19.84
CA ARG A 85 2.52 0.97 -20.48
C ARG A 85 2.66 2.49 -20.32
N LEU A 86 3.08 2.97 -19.15
CA LEU A 86 3.34 4.40 -18.93
C LEU A 86 4.47 4.93 -19.81
N ARG A 87 5.57 4.17 -19.94
CA ARG A 87 6.69 4.55 -20.82
C ARG A 87 6.28 4.64 -22.30
N LEU A 88 5.37 3.77 -22.75
CA LEU A 88 4.84 3.82 -24.12
C LEU A 88 3.94 5.04 -24.35
N LEU A 89 3.34 5.61 -23.31
CA LEU A 89 2.52 6.83 -23.38
C LEU A 89 3.37 8.12 -23.37
N ASP A 90 4.63 8.05 -22.92
CA ASP A 90 5.60 9.16 -22.93
C ASP A 90 6.30 9.36 -24.29
N VAL A 91 5.94 8.58 -25.33
CA VAL A 91 6.44 8.80 -26.69
C VAL A 91 5.77 10.06 -27.27
N PRO A 92 6.51 11.13 -27.62
CA PRO A 92 5.93 12.32 -28.23
C PRO A 92 5.37 11.97 -29.61
N ARG A 93 4.15 12.45 -29.90
CA ARG A 93 3.64 12.52 -31.28
C ARG A 93 4.25 13.70 -32.02
#